data_AF-A0A0Q4IQG9-F1
#
_entry.id   AF-A0A0Q4IQG9-F1
#
_cell.length_a   1.000
_cell.length_b   1.000
_cell.length_c   1.000
_cell.angle_alpha   90.00
_cell.angle_beta   90.00
_cell.angle_gamma   90.00
#
_symmetry.space_group_name_H-M   'P 1'
#
loop_
_entity.id
_entity.type
_entity.pdbx_description
1 polymer ?
#
loop_
_entity_poly.entity_id
_entity_poly.type
_entity_poly.pdbx_seq_one_letter_code
_entity_poly.pdbx_strand_id
1 'polypeptide(L)'
;MRRGSVEAGTVEARFFAVPGKGETDRLLAMARAALDAGRRLRREVRSEPRELSAPERAIAALTAGAVRVFEEICTLARLNAGKVFPSYDHLAKATALGRATVARALNLLEAAGFLQRQRRFCRGVDGEARYRQTSNIYRALLPAALLRLLPRWFQAVPLPDDVGQHQAERGADHVSMLATLTCRELAEASVGGELGAMLARLGAAVDRAECESHFHPEPLSKSIDRGSSDVDRTGRRIILNDGSKSADGYKRQTPKQKRGSPGVAGAMLSGVTARKCALRTPGPNEQRTTR
;
A
#
# COMPACT_ATOMS: atom_id res chain seq x y z
N MET A 1 11.79 7.21 -37.14
CA MET A 1 11.70 7.39 -35.67
C MET A 1 11.09 6.13 -35.07
N ARG A 2 11.70 5.53 -34.03
CA ARG A 2 11.13 4.33 -33.37
C ARG A 2 10.01 4.74 -32.40
N ARG A 3 8.93 3.96 -32.36
CA ARG A 3 7.79 4.18 -31.46
C ARG A 3 8.28 4.25 -30.00
N GLY A 4 7.82 5.26 -29.27
CA GLY A 4 8.16 5.48 -27.85
C GLY A 4 9.51 6.17 -27.60
N SER A 5 10.23 6.65 -28.62
CA SER A 5 11.40 7.52 -28.41
C SER A 5 10.95 8.96 -28.16
N VAL A 6 11.62 9.66 -27.26
CA VAL A 6 11.28 11.05 -26.88
C VAL A 6 12.37 12.03 -27.28
N GLU A 7 12.00 13.30 -27.48
CA GLU A 7 12.94 14.35 -27.84
C GLU A 7 13.81 14.72 -26.63
N ALA A 8 15.11 14.82 -26.82
CA ALA A 8 16.03 15.22 -25.76
C ALA A 8 15.69 16.65 -25.28
N GLY A 9 15.61 16.83 -23.96
CA GLY A 9 15.26 18.07 -23.28
C GLY A 9 13.80 18.16 -22.82
N THR A 10 12.92 17.26 -23.27
CA THR A 10 11.47 17.36 -23.01
C THR A 10 10.99 16.56 -21.80
N VAL A 11 11.60 15.41 -21.50
CA VAL A 11 11.09 14.45 -20.48
C VAL A 11 11.98 14.38 -19.25
N GLU A 12 13.21 14.85 -19.36
CA GLU A 12 14.27 14.76 -18.37
C GLU A 12 13.87 15.32 -17.00
N ALA A 13 13.17 16.46 -16.99
CA ALA A 13 12.77 17.13 -15.75
C ALA A 13 11.82 16.28 -14.89
N ARG A 14 10.95 15.47 -15.51
CA ARG A 14 10.01 14.58 -14.81
C ARG A 14 10.59 13.18 -14.59
N PHE A 15 11.52 12.77 -15.45
CA PHE A 15 12.10 11.44 -15.42
C PHE A 15 13.12 11.30 -14.29
N PHE A 16 14.02 12.27 -14.13
CA PHE A 16 15.06 12.21 -13.11
C PHE A 16 14.48 12.42 -11.71
N ALA A 17 15.01 11.64 -10.77
CA ALA A 17 14.79 11.84 -9.35
C ALA A 17 16.15 11.92 -8.67
N VAL A 18 16.34 12.93 -7.84
CA VAL A 18 17.57 13.07 -7.05
C VAL A 18 17.58 11.93 -6.03
N PRO A 19 18.58 11.05 -6.04
CA PRO A 19 18.64 9.96 -5.09
C PRO A 19 18.85 10.51 -3.67
N GLY A 20 18.13 9.95 -2.71
CA GLY A 20 18.34 10.20 -1.29
C GLY A 20 19.71 9.70 -0.82
N LYS A 21 20.15 10.19 0.34
CA LYS A 21 21.43 9.79 0.94
C LYS A 21 21.46 8.27 1.16
N GLY A 22 22.45 7.60 0.58
CA GLY A 22 22.65 6.14 0.68
C GLY A 22 21.63 5.30 -0.11
N GLU A 23 20.72 5.92 -0.88
CA GLU A 23 19.72 5.19 -1.66
C GLU A 23 20.37 4.32 -2.73
N THR A 24 21.35 4.85 -3.46
CA THR A 24 22.07 4.11 -4.51
C THR A 24 22.81 2.89 -3.96
N ASP A 25 23.38 3.00 -2.76
CA ASP A 25 24.11 1.90 -2.11
C ASP A 25 23.13 0.81 -1.64
N ARG A 26 21.95 1.21 -1.12
CA ARG A 26 20.87 0.28 -0.80
C ARG A 26 20.35 -0.44 -2.05
N LEU A 27 20.13 0.28 -3.14
CA LEU A 27 19.72 -0.31 -4.43
C LEU A 27 20.74 -1.33 -4.92
N LEU A 28 22.03 -1.01 -4.85
CA LEU A 28 23.10 -1.92 -5.24
C LEU A 28 23.14 -3.17 -4.34
N ALA A 29 22.99 -3.01 -3.03
CA ALA A 29 22.91 -4.11 -2.08
C ALA A 29 21.71 -5.04 -2.39
N MET A 30 20.56 -4.48 -2.75
CA MET A 30 19.39 -5.25 -3.18
C MET A 30 19.62 -5.99 -4.49
N ALA A 31 20.29 -5.38 -5.47
CA ALA A 31 20.62 -6.04 -6.72
C ALA A 31 21.55 -7.25 -6.51
N ARG A 32 22.53 -7.12 -5.59
CA ARG A 32 23.41 -8.23 -5.18
C ARG A 32 22.63 -9.33 -4.47
N ALA A 33 21.76 -8.97 -3.52
CA ALA A 33 20.89 -9.93 -2.84
C ALA A 33 19.92 -10.63 -3.80
N ALA A 34 19.38 -9.91 -4.80
CA ALA A 34 18.54 -10.49 -5.84
C ALA A 34 19.32 -11.51 -6.68
N LEU A 35 20.56 -11.19 -7.09
CA LEU A 35 21.40 -12.14 -7.82
C LEU A 35 21.61 -13.45 -7.04
N ASP A 36 21.86 -13.35 -5.74
CA ASP A 36 22.06 -14.52 -4.89
C ASP A 36 20.75 -15.30 -4.66
N ALA A 37 19.62 -14.61 -4.48
CA ALA A 37 18.30 -15.24 -4.44
C ALA A 37 18.00 -15.99 -5.74
N GLY A 38 18.31 -15.41 -6.90
CA GLY A 38 18.14 -16.05 -8.21
C GLY A 38 19.07 -17.24 -8.44
N ARG A 39 20.25 -17.26 -7.81
CA ARG A 39 21.12 -18.44 -7.81
C ARG A 39 20.55 -19.57 -6.96
N ARG A 40 19.98 -19.27 -5.78
CA ARG A 40 19.32 -20.25 -4.91
C ARG A 40 18.10 -20.85 -5.60
N LEU A 41 17.25 -20.00 -6.16
CA LEU A 41 16.05 -20.40 -6.89
C LEU A 41 16.36 -21.34 -8.06
N ARG A 42 17.43 -21.06 -8.84
CA ARG A 42 17.87 -21.96 -9.92
C ARG A 42 18.34 -23.33 -9.43
N ARG A 43 18.88 -23.41 -8.21
CA ARG A 43 19.28 -24.69 -7.59
C ARG A 43 18.05 -25.46 -7.13
N GLU A 44 17.12 -24.79 -6.47
CA GLU A 44 15.85 -25.37 -6.01
C GLU A 44 15.02 -25.93 -7.16
N VAL A 45 14.86 -25.18 -8.26
CA VAL A 45 14.12 -25.66 -9.45
C VAL A 45 14.82 -26.84 -10.12
N ARG A 46 16.14 -26.95 -10.00
CA ARG A 46 16.89 -28.08 -10.54
C ARG A 46 16.70 -29.34 -9.71
N SER A 47 16.57 -29.22 -8.39
CA SER A 47 16.27 -30.35 -7.51
C SER A 47 14.80 -30.74 -7.54
N GLU A 48 13.91 -29.75 -7.58
CA GLU A 48 12.45 -29.93 -7.55
C GLU A 48 11.84 -29.07 -8.66
N PRO A 49 11.60 -29.65 -9.86
CA PRO A 49 11.04 -28.93 -10.98
C PRO A 49 9.67 -28.33 -10.63
N ARG A 50 9.63 -26.99 -10.59
CA ARG A 50 8.40 -26.22 -10.42
C ARG A 50 8.37 -25.06 -11.40
N GLU A 51 7.16 -24.61 -11.73
CA GLU A 51 7.00 -23.39 -12.50
C GLU A 51 7.37 -22.17 -11.67
N LEU A 52 8.20 -21.31 -12.25
CA LEU A 52 8.58 -20.03 -11.65
C LEU A 52 7.59 -18.96 -12.05
N SER A 53 7.15 -18.16 -11.09
CA SER A 53 6.39 -16.94 -11.33
C SER A 53 7.21 -15.91 -12.14
N ALA A 54 6.55 -14.90 -12.71
CA ALA A 54 7.23 -13.85 -13.47
C ALA A 54 8.38 -13.15 -12.71
N PRO A 55 8.22 -12.69 -11.44
CA PRO A 55 9.31 -12.05 -10.70
C PRO A 55 10.45 -13.02 -10.36
N GLU A 56 10.13 -14.28 -10.07
CA GLU A 56 11.10 -15.35 -9.83
C GLU A 56 11.95 -15.62 -11.08
N ARG A 57 11.33 -15.69 -12.27
CA ARG A 57 12.07 -15.83 -13.54
C ARG A 57 13.00 -14.64 -13.80
N ALA A 58 12.52 -13.43 -13.54
CA ALA A 58 13.33 -12.21 -13.73
C ALA A 58 14.56 -12.21 -12.83
N ILE A 59 14.41 -12.57 -11.55
CA ILE A 59 15.52 -12.70 -10.61
C ILE A 59 16.46 -13.87 -11.00
N ALA A 60 15.91 -15.02 -11.37
CA ALA A 60 16.71 -16.18 -11.80
C ALA A 60 17.58 -15.88 -13.04
N ALA A 61 17.12 -14.99 -13.92
CA ALA A 61 17.81 -14.56 -15.12
C ALA A 61 18.91 -13.50 -14.85
N LEU A 62 18.96 -12.89 -13.66
CA LEU A 62 19.98 -11.89 -13.33
C LEU A 62 21.40 -12.51 -13.37
N THR A 63 22.34 -11.67 -13.80
CA THR A 63 23.75 -12.05 -13.97
C THR A 63 24.67 -11.10 -13.23
N ALA A 64 25.88 -11.55 -12.91
CA ALA A 64 26.91 -10.69 -12.32
C ALA A 64 27.23 -9.47 -13.23
N GLY A 65 27.22 -9.66 -14.55
CA GLY A 65 27.40 -8.57 -15.51
C GLY A 65 26.28 -7.52 -15.42
N ALA A 66 25.03 -7.94 -15.20
CA ALA A 66 23.93 -7.01 -14.96
C ALA A 66 24.13 -6.19 -13.69
N VAL A 67 24.56 -6.81 -12.59
CA VAL A 67 24.86 -6.10 -11.34
C VAL A 67 26.01 -5.11 -11.51
N ARG A 68 27.06 -5.44 -12.27
CA ARG A 68 28.18 -4.53 -12.57
C ARG A 68 27.74 -3.31 -13.39
N VAL A 69 26.87 -3.50 -14.39
CA VAL A 69 26.28 -2.38 -15.15
C VAL A 69 25.40 -1.52 -14.25
N PHE A 70 24.63 -2.13 -13.35
CA PHE A 70 23.80 -1.41 -12.41
C PHE A 70 24.62 -0.59 -11.40
N GLU A 71 25.75 -1.12 -10.93
CA GLU A 71 26.69 -0.41 -10.06
C GLU A 71 27.22 0.88 -10.70
N GLU A 72 27.57 0.84 -11.98
CA GLU A 72 27.98 2.03 -12.73
C GLU A 72 26.84 3.04 -12.84
N ILE A 73 25.62 2.59 -13.14
CA ILE A 73 24.44 3.45 -13.22
C ILE A 73 24.14 4.12 -11.87
N CYS A 74 24.22 3.37 -10.76
CA CYS A 74 24.07 3.89 -9.41
C CYS A 74 25.15 4.92 -9.06
N THR A 75 26.40 4.67 -9.48
CA THR A 75 27.52 5.60 -9.30
C THR A 75 27.27 6.90 -10.05
N LEU A 76 26.89 6.83 -11.32
CA LEU A 76 26.53 8.01 -12.12
C LEU A 76 25.33 8.75 -11.55
N ALA A 77 24.32 8.03 -11.02
CA ALA A 77 23.16 8.65 -10.37
C ALA A 77 23.58 9.44 -9.14
N ARG A 78 24.47 8.88 -8.31
CA ARG A 78 25.00 9.57 -7.13
C ARG A 78 25.80 10.82 -7.49
N LEU A 79 26.67 10.72 -8.49
CA LEU A 79 27.55 11.83 -8.90
C LEU A 79 26.80 12.97 -9.60
N ASN A 80 25.75 12.65 -10.37
CA ASN A 80 25.04 13.61 -11.21
C ASN A 80 23.64 13.96 -10.70
N ALA A 81 23.38 13.79 -9.39
CA ALA A 81 22.09 14.07 -8.76
C ALA A 81 20.90 13.42 -9.52
N GLY A 82 21.06 12.16 -9.94
CA GLY A 82 20.06 11.37 -10.66
C GLY A 82 20.05 11.57 -12.18
N LYS A 83 20.80 12.53 -12.73
CA LYS A 83 20.88 12.78 -14.18
C LYS A 83 21.81 11.79 -14.87
N VAL A 84 21.27 10.65 -15.31
CA VAL A 84 22.06 9.55 -15.89
C VAL A 84 21.75 9.35 -17.37
N PHE A 85 22.74 9.60 -18.23
CA PHE A 85 22.65 9.47 -19.70
C PHE A 85 23.91 8.85 -20.37
N PRO A 86 24.53 7.79 -19.82
CA PRO A 86 25.70 7.16 -20.41
C PRO A 86 25.40 6.53 -21.77
N SER A 87 26.38 6.59 -22.68
CA SER A 87 26.36 5.81 -23.91
C SER A 87 26.60 4.33 -23.63
N TYR A 88 26.24 3.47 -24.58
CA TYR A 88 26.56 2.04 -24.48
C TYR A 88 28.07 1.80 -24.42
N ASP A 89 28.85 2.61 -25.13
CA ASP A 89 30.31 2.51 -25.15
C ASP A 89 30.92 2.97 -23.82
N HIS A 90 30.34 3.99 -23.18
CA HIS A 90 30.73 4.39 -21.85
C HIS A 90 30.53 3.24 -20.84
N LEU A 91 29.35 2.63 -20.84
CA LEU A 91 29.06 1.48 -19.95
C LEU A 91 29.97 0.29 -20.25
N ALA A 92 30.22 -0.02 -21.53
CA ALA A 92 31.11 -1.10 -21.94
C ALA A 92 32.54 -0.88 -21.42
N LYS A 93 33.06 0.34 -21.57
CA LYS A 93 34.40 0.73 -21.10
C LYS A 93 34.48 0.71 -19.57
N ALA A 94 33.54 1.33 -18.87
CA ALA A 94 33.54 1.42 -17.42
C ALA A 94 33.41 0.05 -16.74
N THR A 95 32.61 -0.86 -17.32
CA THR A 95 32.37 -2.19 -16.75
C THR A 95 33.32 -3.28 -17.27
N ALA A 96 34.19 -2.95 -18.24
CA ALA A 96 35.01 -3.91 -18.98
C ALA A 96 34.17 -5.08 -19.56
N LEU A 97 32.97 -4.77 -20.08
CA LEU A 97 32.07 -5.73 -20.71
C LEU A 97 31.89 -5.42 -22.19
N GLY A 98 31.66 -6.45 -22.99
CA GLY A 98 31.29 -6.27 -24.39
C GLY A 98 29.94 -5.53 -24.54
N ARG A 99 29.79 -4.73 -25.60
CA ARG A 99 28.56 -3.95 -25.88
C ARG A 99 27.29 -4.81 -25.92
N ALA A 100 27.38 -6.03 -26.46
CA ALA A 100 26.26 -6.97 -26.48
C ALA A 100 25.86 -7.43 -25.06
N THR A 101 26.84 -7.64 -24.19
CA THR A 101 26.62 -8.00 -22.78
C THR A 101 25.98 -6.85 -22.02
N VAL A 102 26.41 -5.61 -22.25
CA VAL A 102 25.76 -4.41 -21.70
C VAL A 102 24.30 -4.33 -22.16
N ALA A 103 24.03 -4.54 -23.45
CA ALA A 103 22.66 -4.53 -23.97
C ALA A 103 21.77 -5.58 -23.29
N ARG A 104 22.28 -6.81 -23.12
CA ARG A 104 21.58 -7.89 -22.41
C ARG A 104 21.38 -7.56 -20.93
N ALA A 105 22.40 -7.04 -20.26
CA ALA A 105 22.34 -6.61 -18.87
C ALA A 105 21.25 -5.56 -18.64
N LEU A 106 21.18 -4.53 -19.48
CA LEU A 106 20.15 -3.49 -19.39
C LEU A 106 18.74 -4.07 -19.52
N ASN A 107 18.52 -5.02 -20.44
CA ASN A 107 17.22 -5.67 -20.60
C ASN A 107 16.86 -6.55 -19.38
N LEU A 108 17.83 -7.24 -18.79
CA LEU A 108 17.61 -8.05 -17.58
C LEU A 108 17.27 -7.17 -16.37
N LEU A 109 17.96 -6.03 -16.21
CA LEU A 109 17.67 -5.07 -15.15
C LEU A 109 16.29 -4.44 -15.30
N GLU A 110 15.88 -4.13 -16.54
CA GLU A 110 14.55 -3.61 -16.86
C GLU A 110 13.46 -4.67 -16.58
N ALA A 111 13.68 -5.92 -16.98
CA ALA A 111 12.76 -7.02 -16.69
C ALA A 111 12.64 -7.33 -15.18
N ALA A 112 13.72 -7.15 -14.42
CA ALA A 112 13.71 -7.27 -12.97
C ALA A 112 13.16 -6.02 -12.27
N GLY A 113 12.94 -4.91 -12.98
CA GLY A 113 12.41 -3.67 -12.40
C GLY A 113 13.42 -2.82 -11.63
N PHE A 114 14.72 -3.14 -11.70
CA PHE A 114 15.78 -2.30 -11.11
C PHE A 114 16.06 -1.03 -11.92
N LEU A 115 15.65 -1.02 -13.19
CA LEU A 115 16.01 0.02 -14.13
C LEU A 115 14.83 0.42 -15.00
N GLN A 116 14.60 1.72 -15.12
CA GLN A 116 13.75 2.29 -16.17
C GLN A 116 14.65 2.96 -17.21
N ARG A 117 14.41 2.66 -18.49
CA ARG A 117 15.18 3.19 -19.62
C ARG A 117 14.25 3.89 -20.59
N GLN A 118 14.62 5.11 -20.98
CA GLN A 118 13.87 5.87 -21.99
C GLN A 118 14.81 6.26 -23.14
N ARG A 119 14.39 5.92 -24.37
CA ARG A 119 15.15 6.22 -25.59
C ARG A 119 14.94 7.66 -26.01
N ARG A 120 16.01 8.31 -26.47
CA ARG A 120 16.04 9.73 -26.83
C ARG A 120 16.53 9.95 -28.25
N PHE A 121 16.03 11.02 -28.87
CA PHE A 121 16.52 11.52 -30.14
C PHE A 121 16.69 13.04 -30.08
N CYS A 122 17.53 13.58 -30.96
CA CYS A 122 17.61 15.01 -31.25
C CYS A 122 17.26 15.24 -32.72
N ARG A 123 16.81 16.44 -33.07
CA ARG A 123 16.63 16.84 -34.48
C ARG A 123 18.00 17.07 -35.10
N GLY A 124 18.15 16.65 -36.36
CA GLY A 124 19.36 16.96 -37.14
C GLY A 124 19.42 18.45 -37.48
N VAL A 125 20.63 18.94 -37.71
CA VAL A 125 20.86 20.27 -38.29
C VAL A 125 20.66 20.18 -39.81
N ASP A 126 20.32 21.28 -40.48
CA ASP A 126 20.04 21.31 -41.91
C ASP A 126 21.14 20.62 -42.73
N GLY A 127 20.75 19.65 -43.56
CA GLY A 127 21.65 18.80 -44.36
C GLY A 127 21.98 17.43 -43.74
N GLU A 128 21.69 17.20 -42.46
CA GLU A 128 21.78 15.87 -41.83
C GLU A 128 20.43 15.12 -41.82
N ALA A 129 20.45 13.85 -41.41
CA ALA A 129 19.22 13.11 -41.16
C ALA A 129 18.32 13.88 -40.18
N ARG A 130 17.04 14.06 -40.54
CA ARG A 130 16.04 14.83 -39.77
C ARG A 130 16.01 14.51 -38.27
N TYR A 131 16.34 13.28 -37.88
CA TYR A 131 16.46 12.86 -36.49
C TYR A 131 17.74 12.04 -36.27
N ARG A 132 18.50 12.37 -35.22
CA ARG A 132 19.69 11.65 -34.77
C ARG A 132 19.42 10.98 -33.42
N GLN A 133 19.85 9.73 -33.29
CA GLN A 133 19.75 9.02 -32.02
C GLN A 133 20.80 9.55 -31.04
N THR A 134 20.38 9.82 -29.80
CA THR A 134 21.30 10.22 -28.71
C THR A 134 21.33 9.14 -27.63
N SER A 135 22.13 9.37 -26.57
CA SER A 135 22.18 8.45 -25.44
C SER A 135 20.83 8.36 -24.72
N ASN A 136 20.49 7.14 -24.32
CA ASN A 136 19.29 6.89 -23.52
C ASN A 136 19.44 7.52 -22.13
N ILE A 137 18.31 7.78 -21.48
CA ILE A 137 18.27 8.11 -20.06
C ILE A 137 17.91 6.88 -19.25
N TYR A 138 18.46 6.84 -18.04
CA TYR A 138 18.34 5.72 -17.13
C TYR A 138 17.93 6.22 -15.75
N ARG A 139 17.06 5.46 -15.09
CA ARG A 139 16.67 5.69 -13.70
C ARG A 139 16.74 4.38 -12.96
N ALA A 140 17.54 4.37 -11.89
CA ALA A 140 17.55 3.26 -10.94
C ALA A 140 16.27 3.30 -10.11
N LEU A 141 15.62 2.15 -9.95
CA LEU A 141 14.35 2.03 -9.25
C LEU A 141 14.39 0.89 -8.24
N LEU A 142 13.54 1.00 -7.23
CA LEU A 142 13.28 -0.05 -6.26
C LEU A 142 12.20 -1.01 -6.81
N PRO A 143 12.52 -2.29 -7.08
CA PRO A 143 11.54 -3.21 -7.62
C PRO A 143 10.56 -3.71 -6.54
N ALA A 144 9.37 -3.09 -6.46
CA ALA A 144 8.34 -3.47 -5.49
C ALA A 144 7.95 -4.95 -5.56
N ALA A 145 7.82 -5.51 -6.77
CA ALA A 145 7.47 -6.92 -6.98
C ALA A 145 8.54 -7.90 -6.46
N LEU A 146 9.81 -7.47 -6.39
CA LEU A 146 10.91 -8.32 -5.97
C LEU A 146 11.20 -8.25 -4.47
N LEU A 147 10.67 -7.24 -3.76
CA LEU A 147 10.91 -7.06 -2.32
C LEU A 147 10.56 -8.30 -1.50
N ARG A 148 9.50 -9.02 -1.89
CA ARG A 148 9.06 -10.26 -1.21
C ARG A 148 10.04 -11.42 -1.37
N LEU A 149 10.81 -11.43 -2.46
CA LEU A 149 11.81 -12.45 -2.77
C LEU A 149 13.18 -12.11 -2.16
N LEU A 150 13.34 -10.90 -1.65
CA LEU A 150 14.56 -10.44 -0.99
C LEU A 150 14.52 -10.71 0.51
N PRO A 151 15.69 -10.79 1.16
CA PRO A 151 15.79 -10.92 2.61
C PRO A 151 14.98 -9.85 3.35
N ARG A 152 14.44 -10.22 4.53
CA ARG A 152 13.53 -9.36 5.32
C ARG A 152 14.10 -7.99 5.69
N TRP A 153 15.42 -7.84 5.80
CA TRP A 153 16.07 -6.57 6.13
C TRP A 153 16.02 -5.52 5.01
N PHE A 154 15.60 -5.88 3.80
CA PHE A 154 15.25 -4.94 2.73
C PHE A 154 13.77 -4.57 2.69
N GLN A 155 12.94 -5.26 3.47
CA GLN A 155 11.51 -5.00 3.54
C GLN A 155 11.23 -3.98 4.65
N ALA A 156 10.20 -3.17 4.47
CA ALA A 156 9.70 -2.35 5.56
C ALA A 156 9.31 -3.27 6.73
N VAL A 157 9.75 -2.91 7.93
CA VAL A 157 9.37 -3.66 9.13
C VAL A 157 7.83 -3.55 9.24
N PRO A 158 7.11 -4.68 9.38
CA PRO A 158 5.67 -4.62 9.60
C PRO A 158 5.41 -3.78 10.86
N LEU A 159 4.36 -2.96 10.82
CA LEU A 159 3.98 -2.18 12.00
C LEU A 159 3.68 -3.15 13.15
N PRO A 160 4.07 -2.82 14.40
CA PRO A 160 3.62 -3.57 15.56
C PRO A 160 2.09 -3.62 15.60
N ASP A 161 1.53 -4.75 16.02
CA ASP A 161 0.08 -4.99 16.03
C ASP A 161 -0.67 -3.90 16.83
N ASP A 162 -0.10 -3.48 17.96
CA ASP A 162 -0.65 -2.42 18.81
C ASP A 162 -0.79 -1.07 18.06
N VAL A 163 0.19 -0.74 17.20
CA VAL A 163 0.16 0.52 16.43
C VAL A 163 -0.88 0.43 15.31
N GLY A 164 -1.01 -0.74 14.67
CA GLY A 164 -2.05 -0.99 13.68
C GLY A 164 -3.44 -0.88 14.29
N GLN A 165 -3.65 -1.48 15.46
CA GLN A 165 -4.90 -1.38 16.20
C GLN A 165 -5.21 0.06 16.60
N HIS A 166 -4.24 0.79 17.16
CA HIS A 166 -4.45 2.20 17.53
C HIS A 166 -4.78 3.10 16.34
N GLN A 167 -4.23 2.83 15.15
CA GLN A 167 -4.59 3.56 13.92
C GLN A 167 -6.01 3.22 13.47
N ALA A 168 -6.41 1.95 13.56
CA ALA A 168 -7.77 1.52 13.24
C ALA A 168 -8.79 2.11 14.20
N GLU A 169 -8.50 2.10 15.51
CA GLU A 169 -9.32 2.73 16.55
C GLU A 169 -9.43 4.24 16.32
N ARG A 170 -8.32 4.94 16.11
CA ARG A 170 -8.36 6.38 15.78
C ARG A 170 -9.14 6.67 14.50
N GLY A 171 -9.07 5.79 13.50
CA GLY A 171 -9.88 5.89 12.29
C GLY A 171 -11.37 5.71 12.58
N ALA A 172 -11.73 4.72 13.38
CA ALA A 172 -13.11 4.45 13.79
C ALA A 172 -13.68 5.60 14.64
N ASP A 173 -12.90 6.12 15.58
CA ASP A 173 -13.25 7.28 16.41
C ASP A 173 -13.44 8.52 15.54
N HIS A 174 -12.56 8.75 14.57
CA HIS A 174 -12.68 9.86 13.63
C HIS A 174 -13.94 9.75 12.77
N VAL A 175 -14.24 8.56 12.24
CA VAL A 175 -15.48 8.32 11.47
C VAL A 175 -16.72 8.52 12.35
N SER A 176 -16.70 8.02 13.60
CA SER A 176 -17.79 8.22 14.55
C SER A 176 -17.99 9.70 14.88
N MET A 177 -16.90 10.45 15.08
CA MET A 177 -16.95 11.89 15.31
C MET A 177 -17.56 12.62 14.10
N LEU A 178 -17.09 12.33 12.88
CA LEU A 178 -17.63 12.95 11.66
C LEU A 178 -19.13 12.64 11.48
N ALA A 179 -19.58 11.45 11.87
CA ALA A 179 -21.01 11.07 11.79
C ALA A 179 -21.91 11.85 12.77
N THR A 180 -21.35 12.47 13.81
CA THR A 180 -22.11 13.33 14.73
C THR A 180 -22.24 14.78 14.27
N LEU A 181 -21.47 15.18 13.25
CA LEU A 181 -21.48 16.55 12.74
C LEU A 181 -22.69 16.79 11.84
N THR A 182 -23.19 18.02 11.85
CA THR A 182 -24.19 18.49 10.88
C THR A 182 -23.63 18.49 9.45
N CYS A 183 -24.47 18.48 8.42
CA CYS A 183 -24.01 18.48 7.03
C CYS A 183 -23.16 19.71 6.71
N ARG A 184 -23.45 20.85 7.34
CA ARG A 184 -22.59 22.03 7.31
C ARG A 184 -21.21 21.77 7.92
N GLU A 185 -21.16 21.31 9.18
CA GLU A 185 -19.90 21.12 9.91
C GLU A 185 -19.03 20.03 9.28
N LEU A 186 -19.64 18.99 8.72
CA LEU A 186 -18.96 17.94 7.97
C LEU A 186 -18.30 18.49 6.70
N ALA A 187 -18.97 19.40 5.98
CA ALA A 187 -18.40 20.05 4.81
C ALA A 187 -17.21 20.96 5.18
N GLU A 188 -17.30 21.70 6.30
CA GLU A 188 -16.21 22.52 6.82
C GLU A 188 -15.01 21.68 7.30
N ALA A 189 -15.26 20.50 7.88
CA ALA A 189 -14.22 19.61 8.41
C ALA A 189 -13.54 18.74 7.33
N SER A 190 -14.26 18.36 6.27
CA SER A 190 -13.76 17.42 5.26
C SER A 190 -13.11 18.10 4.04
N VAL A 191 -13.60 19.29 3.65
CA VAL A 191 -13.13 20.01 2.46
C VAL A 191 -12.78 21.44 2.83
N GLY A 192 -11.50 21.80 2.70
CA GLY A 192 -11.02 23.17 2.93
C GLY A 192 -11.22 24.11 1.74
N GLY A 193 -11.04 25.42 1.97
CA GLY A 193 -11.02 26.45 0.92
C GLY A 193 -12.40 26.86 0.40
N GLU A 194 -12.43 27.45 -0.81
CA GLU A 194 -13.66 28.01 -1.41
C GLU A 194 -14.74 26.95 -1.66
N LEU A 195 -14.34 25.75 -2.08
CA LEU A 195 -15.25 24.63 -2.28
C LEU A 195 -15.90 24.18 -0.96
N GLY A 196 -15.12 24.14 0.11
CA GLY A 196 -15.62 23.87 1.47
C GLY A 196 -16.67 24.89 1.91
N ALA A 197 -16.39 26.17 1.70
CA ALA A 197 -17.33 27.25 2.03
C ALA A 197 -18.66 27.14 1.25
N MET A 198 -18.61 26.74 -0.01
CA MET A 198 -19.82 26.51 -0.82
C MET A 198 -20.61 25.29 -0.35
N LEU A 199 -19.92 24.18 -0.04
CA LEU A 199 -20.54 22.96 0.48
C LEU A 199 -21.14 23.17 1.88
N ALA A 200 -20.50 23.98 2.73
CA ALA A 200 -21.03 24.35 4.04
C ALA A 200 -22.34 25.15 3.93
N ARG A 201 -22.43 26.08 2.97
CA ARG A 201 -23.67 26.84 2.71
C ARG A 201 -24.82 25.93 2.24
N LEU A 202 -24.51 24.94 1.40
CA LEU A 202 -25.46 23.93 0.96
C LEU A 202 -25.89 23.03 2.13
N GLY A 203 -24.92 22.54 2.91
CA GLY A 203 -25.16 21.73 4.11
C GLY A 203 -26.07 22.44 5.11
N ALA A 204 -25.83 23.74 5.36
CA ALA A 204 -26.69 24.55 6.23
C ALA A 204 -28.14 24.67 5.74
N ALA A 205 -28.38 24.57 4.44
CA ALA A 205 -29.74 24.55 3.89
C ALA A 205 -30.41 23.19 4.12
N VAL A 206 -29.66 22.09 3.97
CA VAL A 206 -30.14 20.73 4.25
C VAL A 206 -30.45 20.57 5.74
N ASP A 207 -29.53 20.98 6.63
CA ASP A 207 -29.72 20.89 8.08
C ASP A 207 -30.98 21.64 8.55
N ARG A 208 -31.28 22.81 7.95
CA ARG A 208 -32.51 23.58 8.24
C ARG A 208 -33.77 22.85 7.78
N ALA A 209 -33.75 22.28 6.58
CA ALA A 209 -34.89 21.55 6.03
C ALA A 209 -35.21 20.27 6.83
N GLU A 210 -34.19 19.57 7.33
CA GLU A 210 -34.35 18.40 8.20
C GLU A 210 -34.89 18.78 9.59
N CYS A 211 -34.42 19.90 10.17
CA CYS A 211 -34.93 20.40 11.46
C CYS A 211 -36.40 20.83 11.41
N GLU A 212 -36.86 21.39 10.28
CA GLU A 212 -38.26 21.80 10.08
C GLU A 212 -39.22 20.60 9.86
N SER A 213 -38.71 19.39 9.64
CA SER A 213 -39.56 18.21 9.41
C SER A 213 -40.18 17.60 10.68
N HIS A 214 -39.87 18.13 11.87
CA HIS A 214 -40.44 17.72 13.16
C HIS A 214 -41.80 18.40 13.52
N PHE A 215 -42.59 18.88 12.54
CA PHE A 215 -43.95 19.42 12.76
C PHE A 215 -45.06 18.36 12.77
N HIS A 216 -44.88 17.27 13.51
CA HIS A 216 -45.99 16.42 13.95
C HIS A 216 -46.09 16.49 15.48
N PRO A 217 -46.79 17.47 16.06
CA PRO A 217 -47.12 17.40 17.48
C PRO A 217 -47.98 16.16 17.69
N GLU A 218 -47.63 15.34 18.68
CA GLU A 218 -48.44 14.21 19.11
C GLU A 218 -49.91 14.67 19.29
N PRO A 219 -50.91 13.90 18.83
CA PRO A 219 -52.30 14.29 19.07
C PRO A 219 -52.55 14.25 20.57
N LEU A 220 -52.94 15.39 21.14
CA LEU A 220 -53.41 15.53 22.52
C LEU A 220 -54.53 14.51 22.77
N SER A 221 -54.21 13.40 23.42
CA SER A 221 -55.20 12.41 23.83
C SER A 221 -55.80 12.83 25.17
N LYS A 222 -57.14 13.00 25.14
CA LYS A 222 -58.08 13.11 26.28
C LYS A 222 -58.24 14.48 26.93
N SER A 223 -59.07 15.33 26.32
CA SER A 223 -59.94 16.21 27.10
C SER A 223 -61.11 15.37 27.67
N ILE A 224 -61.34 15.55 28.96
CA ILE A 224 -62.39 14.93 29.75
C ILE A 224 -63.74 15.50 29.33
N ASP A 225 -64.58 14.71 28.65
CA ASP A 225 -66.01 15.04 28.53
C ASP A 225 -66.72 14.68 29.84
N ARG A 226 -66.93 15.72 30.67
CA ARG A 226 -67.91 15.66 31.75
C ARG A 226 -69.30 15.85 31.17
N GLY A 227 -70.15 14.84 31.34
CA GLY A 227 -71.59 15.03 31.53
C GLY A 227 -72.46 14.94 30.28
N SER A 228 -72.93 13.74 29.97
CA SER A 228 -74.30 13.55 29.52
C SER A 228 -74.82 12.25 30.11
N SER A 229 -75.60 12.38 31.19
CA SER A 229 -76.43 11.31 31.73
C SER A 229 -77.81 11.44 31.08
N ASP A 230 -78.02 10.79 29.95
CA ASP A 230 -79.38 10.54 29.47
C ASP A 230 -79.95 9.34 30.22
N VAL A 231 -80.96 9.64 31.03
CA VAL A 231 -81.78 8.68 31.77
C VAL A 231 -83.15 8.70 31.09
N ASP A 232 -83.57 7.57 30.53
CA ASP A 232 -84.91 7.44 29.96
C ASP A 232 -86.00 7.51 31.04
N ARG A 233 -87.21 7.94 30.64
CA ARG A 233 -88.38 8.27 31.48
C ARG A 233 -88.98 7.14 32.35
N THR A 234 -88.28 6.03 32.54
CA THR A 234 -88.68 4.91 33.42
C THR A 234 -87.56 4.42 34.36
N GLY A 235 -86.45 5.16 34.49
CA GLY A 235 -85.51 4.98 35.61
C GLY A 235 -84.71 3.67 35.60
N ARG A 236 -84.37 3.13 34.43
CA ARG A 236 -83.44 1.98 34.31
C ARG A 236 -82.29 2.28 33.35
N ARG A 237 -81.09 1.86 33.76
CA ARG A 237 -79.81 2.04 33.07
C ARG A 237 -79.71 1.02 31.92
N ILE A 238 -79.53 1.47 30.68
CA ILE A 238 -79.36 0.60 29.52
C ILE A 238 -77.89 0.17 29.44
N ILE A 239 -77.65 -1.15 29.52
CA ILE A 239 -76.36 -1.78 29.20
C ILE A 239 -76.56 -2.45 27.83
N LEU A 240 -75.96 -1.92 26.78
CA LEU A 240 -75.86 -2.61 25.49
C LEU A 240 -74.55 -3.40 25.47
N ASN A 241 -74.70 -4.74 25.50
CA ASN A 241 -73.67 -5.71 25.21
C ASN A 241 -73.87 -6.22 23.77
N ASP A 242 -72.89 -5.97 22.91
CA ASP A 242 -72.64 -6.70 21.66
C ASP A 242 -71.11 -6.93 21.63
N GLY A 243 -70.51 -8.10 21.42
CA GLY A 243 -70.98 -9.41 21.00
C GLY A 243 -70.01 -10.03 20.00
N SER A 244 -68.98 -10.77 20.46
CA SER A 244 -68.22 -11.84 19.72
C SER A 244 -67.42 -11.45 18.44
N LYS A 245 -66.34 -12.09 17.94
CA LYS A 245 -65.67 -13.42 18.10
C LYS A 245 -64.36 -13.45 17.26
N SER A 246 -63.42 -14.35 17.60
CA SER A 246 -62.37 -14.99 16.73
C SER A 246 -61.25 -14.14 16.10
N ALA A 247 -60.04 -14.62 15.80
CA ALA A 247 -59.27 -15.85 16.05
C ALA A 247 -57.81 -15.63 15.55
N ASP A 248 -56.93 -16.58 15.89
CA ASP A 248 -55.68 -16.95 15.21
C ASP A 248 -54.37 -16.20 15.50
N GLY A 249 -53.68 -16.71 16.54
CA GLY A 249 -52.24 -16.63 16.68
C GLY A 249 -51.53 -17.80 16.00
N TYR A 250 -50.59 -17.51 15.09
CA TYR A 250 -49.62 -18.48 14.59
C TYR A 250 -48.25 -18.28 15.27
N LYS A 251 -47.79 -19.36 15.90
CA LYS A 251 -46.44 -19.58 16.41
C LYS A 251 -45.40 -19.51 15.29
N ARG A 252 -44.23 -18.90 15.55
CA ARG A 252 -42.96 -19.32 14.94
C ARG A 252 -41.88 -19.41 16.01
N GLN A 253 -41.43 -20.64 16.26
CA GLN A 253 -40.21 -20.99 16.97
C GLN A 253 -39.02 -20.77 16.02
N THR A 254 -37.93 -20.19 16.52
CA THR A 254 -36.57 -20.36 15.94
C THR A 254 -35.54 -20.45 17.07
N PRO A 255 -34.38 -21.10 16.85
CA PRO A 255 -33.77 -21.98 17.85
C PRO A 255 -32.67 -21.32 18.68
N LYS A 256 -32.54 -21.80 19.92
CA LYS A 256 -31.39 -21.58 20.81
C LYS A 256 -30.13 -22.21 20.19
N GLN A 257 -29.09 -21.41 19.96
CA GLN A 257 -27.73 -21.93 19.76
C GLN A 257 -26.87 -21.76 21.02
N LYS A 258 -26.21 -22.86 21.36
CA LYS A 258 -25.42 -23.15 22.54
C LYS A 258 -24.16 -22.29 22.61
N ARG A 259 -23.93 -21.67 23.78
CA ARG A 259 -22.59 -21.27 24.22
C ARG A 259 -21.86 -22.54 24.66
N GLY A 260 -20.83 -22.92 23.90
CA GLY A 260 -19.88 -23.97 24.27
C GLY A 260 -18.56 -23.34 24.68
N SER A 261 -18.29 -23.33 25.98
CA SER A 261 -16.95 -23.21 26.54
C SER A 261 -16.20 -24.53 26.32
N PRO A 262 -14.86 -24.49 26.24
CA PRO A 262 -14.10 -25.54 26.89
C PRO A 262 -13.03 -24.96 27.83
N GLY A 263 -12.95 -25.58 29.01
CA GLY A 263 -11.94 -25.32 30.01
C GLY A 263 -10.64 -26.11 29.76
N VAL A 264 -9.56 -25.49 30.24
CA VAL A 264 -8.44 -26.05 31.02
C VAL A 264 -7.91 -27.44 30.63
N ALA A 265 -6.68 -27.47 30.12
CA ALA A 265 -5.73 -28.54 30.40
C ALA A 265 -4.34 -27.92 30.62
N GLY A 266 -3.84 -28.04 31.85
CA GLY A 266 -2.47 -27.72 32.19
C GLY A 266 -1.51 -28.82 31.75
N ALA A 267 -0.34 -28.42 31.30
CA ALA A 267 0.85 -29.26 31.32
C ALA A 267 2.05 -28.36 31.59
N MET A 268 2.57 -28.46 32.81
CA MET A 268 3.95 -28.14 33.11
C MET A 268 4.86 -28.96 32.21
N LEU A 269 5.94 -28.36 31.70
CA LEU A 269 7.27 -29.00 31.67
C LEU A 269 8.34 -27.94 31.42
N SER A 270 9.20 -27.85 32.43
CA SER A 270 10.52 -27.26 32.52
C SER A 270 11.39 -27.44 31.28
N GLY A 271 12.16 -26.41 30.92
CA GLY A 271 13.17 -26.51 29.86
C GLY A 271 14.10 -25.30 29.77
N VAL A 272 14.70 -24.91 30.90
CA VAL A 272 15.85 -24.00 30.94
C VAL A 272 16.99 -24.59 30.11
N THR A 273 17.42 -23.93 29.04
CA THR A 273 18.78 -24.08 28.52
C THR A 273 19.32 -22.74 28.05
N ALA A 274 20.02 -22.09 28.98
CA ALA A 274 21.00 -21.07 28.69
C ALA A 274 22.07 -21.61 27.74
N ARG A 275 22.26 -20.98 26.58
CA ARG A 275 23.51 -21.11 25.81
C ARG A 275 24.36 -19.87 26.03
N LYS A 276 25.31 -20.09 26.94
CA LYS A 276 26.53 -19.35 27.23
C LYS A 276 27.06 -18.51 26.07
N CYS A 277 27.21 -17.22 26.37
CA CYS A 277 28.35 -16.42 25.94
C CYS A 277 29.64 -17.21 26.14
N ALA A 278 30.39 -17.43 25.07
CA ALA A 278 31.81 -17.77 25.14
C ALA A 278 32.57 -16.67 24.43
N LEU A 279 33.03 -15.71 25.25
CA LEU A 279 34.17 -14.87 24.96
C LEU A 279 35.35 -15.76 24.57
N ARG A 280 35.88 -15.57 23.36
CA ARG A 280 37.17 -16.13 22.96
C ARG A 280 37.97 -15.05 22.23
N THR A 281 38.61 -14.19 23.01
CA THR A 281 39.84 -13.52 22.62
C THR A 281 41.00 -14.50 22.74
N PRO A 282 41.91 -14.50 21.77
CA PRO A 282 43.33 -14.44 22.14
C PRO A 282 44.08 -13.35 21.37
N GLY A 283 44.71 -12.46 22.14
CA GLY A 283 46.12 -12.04 22.05
C GLY A 283 46.73 -11.54 20.73
N PRO A 284 47.44 -10.39 20.74
CA PRO A 284 48.29 -9.94 19.64
C PRO A 284 49.71 -10.53 19.75
N ASN A 285 50.26 -11.00 18.64
CA ASN A 285 51.68 -11.17 18.31
C ASN A 285 51.73 -11.80 16.89
N GLU A 286 52.62 -11.49 15.97
CA GLU A 286 54.00 -11.06 16.11
C GLU A 286 54.48 -10.51 14.76
N GLN A 287 55.41 -9.57 14.83
CA GLN A 287 56.19 -9.05 13.71
C GLN A 287 57.19 -10.11 13.20
N ARG A 288 57.31 -10.26 11.88
CA ARG A 288 58.52 -10.73 11.16
C ARG A 288 58.38 -10.24 9.72
N THR A 289 59.05 -9.19 9.25
CA THR A 289 60.48 -9.05 8.87
C THR A 289 61.08 -10.22 8.07
N THR A 290 61.77 -9.82 6.99
CA THR A 290 62.56 -10.57 5.99
C THR A 290 61.73 -11.26 4.91
N ARG A 291 61.98 -11.10 3.61
CA ARG A 291 63.17 -10.64 2.85
C ARG A 291 62.73 -10.16 1.48
#